data_AF-A0A2T4JDN9-F1
#
_entry.id   AF-A0A2T4JDN9-F1
#
_cell.length_a   1.000
_cell.length_b   1.000
_cell.length_c   1.000
_cell.angle_alpha   90.00
_cell.angle_beta   90.00
_cell.angle_gamma   90.00
#
_symmetry.space_group_name_H-M   'P 1'
#
loop_
_entity.id
_entity.type
_entity.pdbx_description
1 polymer ?
#
loop_
_entity_poly.entity_id
_entity_poly.type
_entity_poly.pdbx_seq_one_letter_code
_entity_poly.pdbx_strand_id
1 'polypeptide(L)' 'MSTQQENDTKNRGGRPATGQGTPVMVRLQPDLLAWVDQERAKLDPEPTRPEFIRGLIEEGRIRNSAMDR' A
#
# COMPACT_ATOMS: atom_id res chain seq x y z
N MET A 1 -33.28 -4.10 -17.94
CA MET A 1 -32.06 -3.52 -18.53
C MET A 1 -31.25 -2.94 -17.38
N SER A 2 -30.12 -3.47 -16.89
CA SER A 2 -29.34 -4.67 -17.15
C SER A 2 -28.71 -5.04 -15.80
N THR A 3 -28.95 -6.24 -15.29
CA THR A 3 -28.24 -6.78 -14.12
C THR A 3 -26.82 -7.11 -14.55
N GLN A 4 -25.83 -6.40 -14.01
CA GLN A 4 -24.43 -6.75 -14.22
C GLN A 4 -24.18 -8.14 -13.62
N GLN A 5 -23.67 -9.03 -14.46
CA GLN A 5 -23.38 -10.43 -14.16
C GLN A 5 -22.17 -10.46 -13.22
N GLU A 6 -22.32 -11.03 -12.03
CA GLU A 6 -21.22 -11.24 -11.09
C GLU A 6 -20.13 -12.07 -11.76
N ASN A 7 -18.90 -11.57 -11.77
CA ASN A 7 -17.76 -12.31 -12.31
C ASN A 7 -17.48 -13.51 -11.39
N ASP A 8 -17.74 -14.73 -11.88
CA ASP A 8 -17.42 -16.02 -11.26
C ASP A 8 -15.90 -16.27 -11.24
N THR A 9 -15.12 -15.39 -10.61
CA THR A 9 -13.70 -15.67 -10.36
C THR A 9 -13.59 -16.46 -9.07
N LYS A 10 -13.87 -17.76 -9.17
CA LYS A 10 -13.67 -18.73 -8.08
C LYS A 10 -12.21 -18.66 -7.59
N ASN A 11 -12.01 -18.15 -6.38
CA ASN A 11 -10.71 -17.98 -5.76
C ASN A 11 -10.04 -19.37 -5.57
N ARG A 12 -9.03 -19.69 -6.39
CA ARG A 12 -8.43 -21.03 -6.53
C ARG A 12 -7.42 -21.38 -5.42
N GLY A 13 -7.70 -21.03 -4.16
CA GLY A 13 -6.86 -21.42 -3.03
C GLY A 13 -5.40 -21.04 -3.22
N GLY A 14 -5.12 -19.74 -3.34
CA GLY A 14 -3.76 -19.23 -3.31
C GLY A 14 -3.10 -19.45 -1.95
N ARG A 15 -1.76 -19.37 -1.93
CA ARG A 15 -0.91 -19.44 -0.72
C ARG A 15 -1.53 -18.64 0.44
N PRO A 16 -1.42 -19.10 1.71
CA PRO A 16 -1.94 -18.35 2.85
C PRO A 16 -1.51 -16.90 2.75
N ALA A 17 -2.41 -15.96 3.09
CA ALA A 17 -2.14 -14.54 2.98
C ALA A 17 -0.94 -14.16 3.86
N THR A 18 0.26 -14.22 3.29
CA THR A 18 1.50 -13.79 3.92
C THR A 18 1.54 -12.27 3.84
N GLY A 19 0.72 -11.63 4.66
CA GLY A 19 0.56 -10.19 4.68
C GLY A 19 -0.52 -9.81 5.68
N GLN A 20 -0.12 -9.49 6.90
CA GLN A 20 -1.01 -8.92 7.91
C GLN A 20 -1.61 -7.61 7.37
N GLY A 21 -2.94 -7.46 7.47
CA GLY A 21 -3.68 -6.25 7.09
C GLY A 21 -4.52 -6.34 5.80
N THR A 22 -5.42 -5.38 5.62
CA THR A 22 -6.30 -5.29 4.44
C THR A 22 -5.57 -4.60 3.27
N PRO A 23 -5.55 -5.17 2.06
CA PRO A 23 -4.88 -4.55 0.91
C PRO A 23 -5.60 -3.28 0.47
N VAL A 24 -4.85 -2.16 0.41
CA VAL A 24 -5.31 -0.88 -0.15
C VAL A 24 -4.68 -0.77 -1.55
N MET A 25 -5.39 -1.22 -2.59
CA MET A 25 -4.89 -1.20 -3.97
C MET A 25 -4.84 0.24 -4.52
N VAL A 26 -3.71 0.94 -4.30
CA VAL A 26 -3.51 2.33 -4.75
C VAL A 26 -2.72 2.37 -6.05
N ARG A 27 -3.17 3.21 -7.00
CA ARG A 27 -2.42 3.53 -8.22
C ARG A 27 -1.64 4.83 -8.03
N LEU A 28 -0.31 4.72 -7.98
CA LEU A 28 0.57 5.89 -7.95
C LEU A 28 0.90 6.35 -9.37
N GLN A 29 1.00 7.65 -9.56
CA GLN A 29 1.52 8.23 -10.81
C GLN A 29 3.03 7.94 -10.95
N PRO A 30 3.58 7.93 -12.18
CA PRO A 30 4.96 7.50 -12.42
C PRO A 30 6.02 8.31 -11.68
N ASP A 31 5.81 9.62 -11.56
CA ASP A 31 6.67 10.57 -10.84
C ASP A 31 6.73 10.23 -9.35
N LEU A 32 5.58 10.04 -8.71
CA LEU A 32 5.50 9.70 -7.30
C LEU A 32 6.04 8.28 -7.02
N LEU A 33 5.79 7.34 -7.93
CA LEU A 33 6.35 5.99 -7.83
C LEU A 33 7.88 6.01 -7.91
N ALA A 34 8.45 6.78 -8.84
CA ALA A 34 9.89 6.94 -8.97
C ALA A 34 10.51 7.55 -7.71
N TRP A 35 9.85 8.55 -7.11
CA TRP A 35 10.28 9.11 -5.83
C TRP A 35 10.29 8.06 -4.71
N VAL A 36 9.23 7.26 -4.57
CA VAL A 36 9.18 6.17 -3.58
C VAL A 36 10.34 5.19 -3.76
N ASP A 37 10.62 4.80 -5.01
CA ASP A 37 11.73 3.89 -5.32
C ASP A 37 13.11 4.50 -5.04
N GLN A 38 13.28 5.80 -5.24
CA GLN A 38 14.53 6.49 -4.92
C GLN A 38 14.74 6.64 -3.41
N GLU A 39 13.69 6.99 -2.65
CA GLU A 39 13.82 7.19 -1.21
C GLU A 39 14.05 5.87 -0.46
N ARG A 40 13.34 4.80 -0.83
CA ARG A 40 13.52 3.50 -0.18
C ARG A 40 14.95 2.95 -0.36
N ALA A 41 15.56 3.18 -1.53
CA ALA A 41 16.92 2.75 -1.84
C ALA A 41 18.00 3.43 -0.99
N LYS A 42 17.66 4.51 -0.27
CA LYS A 42 18.58 5.19 0.66
C LYS A 42 18.64 4.52 2.04
N LEU A 43 17.73 3.61 2.34
CA LEU A 43 17.62 2.94 3.64
C LEU A 43 18.31 1.58 3.60
N ASP A 44 18.92 1.16 4.71
CA ASP A 44 19.56 -0.13 4.87
C ASP A 44 19.04 -0.84 6.15
N PRO A 45 18.35 -2.00 6.03
CA PRO A 45 18.02 -2.68 4.77
C PRO A 45 17.00 -1.89 3.94
N GLU A 46 17.07 -2.01 2.60
CA GLU A 46 16.09 -1.41 1.69
C GLU A 46 14.69 -2.01 1.93
N PRO A 47 13.70 -1.24 2.42
CA PRO A 47 12.37 -1.76 2.66
C PRO A 47 11.61 -2.01 1.35
N THR A 48 10.65 -2.93 1.41
CA THR A 48 9.69 -3.10 0.31
C THR A 48 8.79 -1.87 0.19
N ARG A 49 8.23 -1.62 -1.00
CA ARG A 49 7.32 -0.48 -1.23
C ARG A 49 6.17 -0.41 -0.20
N PRO A 50 5.46 -1.51 0.14
CA PRO A 50 4.41 -1.47 1.14
C PRO A 50 4.92 -1.15 2.55
N GLU A 51 6.12 -1.60 2.93
CA GLU A 51 6.72 -1.29 4.24
C GLU A 51 7.08 0.19 4.33
N PHE A 52 7.75 0.72 3.30
CA PHE A 52 8.11 2.13 3.22
C PHE A 52 6.87 3.04 3.30
N ILE A 53 5.83 2.74 2.52
CA ILE A 53 4.58 3.52 2.53
C ILE A 53 3.88 3.45 3.89
N ARG A 54 3.86 2.29 4.57
CA ARG A 54 3.30 2.20 5.93
C ARG A 54 4.04 3.11 6.91
N GLY A 55 5.38 3.17 6.84
CA GLY A 55 6.18 4.09 7.65
C GLY A 55 5.78 5.56 7.44
N LEU A 56 5.69 5.98 6.18
CA LEU A 56 5.26 7.35 5.83
C LEU A 56 3.87 7.70 6.38
N ILE A 57 2.92 6.75 6.35
CA ILE A 57 1.56 6.96 6.86
C ILE A 57 1.57 7.11 8.39
N GLU A 58 2.31 6.26 9.11
CA GLU A 58 2.41 6.37 10.58
C GLU A 58 3.08 7.67 11.01
N GLU A 59 4.14 8.10 10.31
CA GLU A 59 4.77 9.40 10.55
C GLU A 59 3.80 10.58 10.29
N GLY A 60 3.04 10.52 9.20
CA GLY A 60 2.00 11.50 8.90
C GLY A 60 0.91 11.54 9.97
N ARG A 61 0.47 10.37 10.45
CA ARG A 61 -0.52 10.24 11.52
C ARG A 61 -0.06 10.88 12.83
N ILE A 62 1.19 10.61 13.24
CA ILE A 62 1.79 11.19 14.44
C ILE A 62 1.87 12.71 14.31
N ARG A 63 2.34 13.20 13.17
CA ARG A 63 2.46 14.64 12.87
C ARG A 63 1.13 15.38 12.95
N ASN A 64 0.08 14.82 12.34
CA ASN A 64 -1.26 15.42 12.39
C ASN A 64 -1.83 15.39 13.81
N SER A 65 -1.64 14.28 14.53
CA SER A 65 -2.10 14.15 15.91
C SER A 65 -1.39 15.10 16.89
N ALA A 66 -0.17 15.55 16.55
CA ALA A 66 0.56 16.56 17.30
C ALA A 66 0.10 18.00 16.99
N MET A 67 -0.59 18.21 15.86
CA MET A 67 -1.06 19.51 15.41
C MET A 67 -2.46 19.85 15.93
N ASP A 68 -3.26 18.82 16.25
CA ASP A 68 -4.62 18.94 16.82
C ASP A 68 -4.63 19.14 18.35
N ARG A 69 -3.46 19.26 19.00
CA ARG A 69 -3.31 19.42 20.46
C ARG A 69 -2.85 20.82 20.84
#